data_AF-A0A931CW80-F1
#
_entry.id   AF-A0A931CW80-F1
#
_cell.length_a   1.000
_cell.length_b   1.000
_cell.length_c   1.000
_cell.angle_alpha   90.00
_cell.angle_beta   90.00
_cell.angle_gamma   90.00
#
_symmetry.space_group_name_H-M   'P 1'
#
loop_
_entity.id
_entity.type
_entity.pdbx_description
1 polymer ?
#
loop_
_entity_poly.entity_id
_entity_poly.type
_entity_poly.pdbx_seq_one_letter_code
_entity_poly.pdbx_strand_id
1 'polypeptide(L)' 'LSATRILKQNETTQHIMVVALTANAMPGDKEKILEAGCHDYISKPFHLHEFLEKIKEYLPENSV' A
#
# COMPACT_ATOMS: atom_id res chain seq x y z
N LEU A 1 -3.32 -2.21 10.09
CA LEU A 1 -3.97 -3.04 9.05
C LEU A 1 -5.50 -3.14 9.18
N SER A 2 -6.10 -2.83 10.34
CA SER A 2 -7.57 -2.85 10.50
C SER A 2 -8.30 -1.94 9.51
N ALA A 3 -7.75 -0.75 9.21
CA ALA A 3 -8.31 0.15 8.20
C ALA A 3 -8.40 -0.49 6.80
N THR A 4 -7.32 -1.15 6.34
CA THR A 4 -7.33 -1.88 5.07
C THR A 4 -8.42 -2.95 5.05
N ARG A 5 -8.54 -3.74 6.12
CA ARG A 5 -9.57 -4.79 6.21
C ARG A 5 -10.99 -4.22 6.11
N ILE A 6 -11.26 -3.09 6.76
CA ILE A 6 -12.55 -2.39 6.66
C ILE A 6 -12.80 -1.93 5.23
N LEU A 7 -11.81 -1.31 4.58
CA LEU A 7 -11.93 -0.85 3.19
C LEU A 7 -12.21 -2.02 2.23
N LYS A 8 -11.57 -3.17 2.45
CA LYS A 8 -11.71 -4.36 1.61
C LYS A 8 -12.99 -5.17 1.84
N GLN A 9 -13.64 -5.00 2.99
CA GLN A 9 -14.92 -5.64 3.29
C GLN A 9 -16.14 -4.84 2.82
N ASN A 10 -15.97 -3.58 2.42
CA ASN A 10 -17.05 -2.71 1.97
C ASN A 10 -17.11 -2.66 0.43
N GLU A 11 -18.27 -2.98 -0.14
CA GLU A 11 -18.47 -3.08 -1.59
C GLU A 11 -18.12 -1.79 -2.35
N THR A 12 -18.37 -0.63 -1.74
CA THR A 12 -18.09 0.68 -2.33
C THR A 12 -16.60 1.03 -2.29
N THR A 13 -15.82 0.46 -1.36
CA THR A 13 -14.39 0.83 -1.21
C THR A 13 -13.41 -0.29 -1.53
N GLN A 14 -13.87 -1.53 -1.69
CA GLN A 14 -13.00 -2.70 -1.87
C GLN A 14 -12.09 -2.60 -3.10
N HIS A 15 -12.51 -1.87 -4.13
CA HIS A 15 -11.75 -1.67 -5.36
C HIS A 15 -10.58 -0.66 -5.21
N ILE A 16 -10.55 0.14 -4.14
CA ILE A 16 -9.51 1.15 -3.93
C ILE A 16 -8.17 0.45 -3.67
N MET A 17 -7.12 0.83 -4.39
CA MET A 17 -5.77 0.33 -4.13
C MET A 17 -5.22 0.86 -2.82
N VAL A 18 -4.60 -0.01 -2.02
CA VAL A 18 -4.01 0.35 -0.73
C VAL A 18 -2.53 -0.04 -0.72
N VAL A 19 -1.66 0.96 -0.59
CA VAL A 19 -0.22 0.78 -0.37
C VAL A 19 0.09 1.16 1.08
N ALA A 20 0.64 0.22 1.86
CA ALA A 20 0.92 0.45 3.28
C ALA A 20 2.24 1.23 3.48
N LEU A 21 2.25 2.23 4.35
CA LEU A 21 3.47 2.89 4.80
C LEU A 21 3.87 2.33 6.17
N THR A 22 5.00 1.62 6.26
CA THR A 22 5.46 1.02 7.53
C THR A 22 6.73 1.70 8.03
N ALA A 23 6.89 1.83 9.36
CA ALA A 23 8.16 2.25 9.97
C ALA A 23 9.12 1.07 10.22
N ASN A 24 8.64 -0.15 9.99
CA ASN A 24 9.34 -1.37 10.33
C ASN A 24 8.91 -2.46 9.34
N ALA A 25 9.84 -2.95 8.54
CA ALA A 25 9.61 -4.06 7.61
C ALA A 25 10.32 -5.30 8.15
N MET A 26 9.78 -5.86 9.22
CA MET A 26 10.32 -7.11 9.77
C MET A 26 9.91 -8.30 8.89
N PRO A 27 10.68 -9.41 8.93
CA PRO A 27 10.21 -10.68 8.39
C PRO A 27 8.83 -11.02 8.98
N GLY A 28 7.85 -11.35 8.14
CA GLY A 28 6.46 -11.57 8.57
C GLY A 28 5.52 -10.35 8.40
N ASP A 29 6.05 -9.12 8.34
CA ASP A 29 5.20 -7.94 8.13
C ASP A 29 4.69 -7.88 6.70
N LYS A 30 5.50 -8.31 5.73
CA LYS A 30 5.10 -8.39 4.33
C LYS A 30 3.88 -9.30 4.17
N GLU A 31 3.92 -10.53 4.71
CA GLU A 31 2.78 -11.44 4.65
C GLU A 31 1.55 -10.83 5.29
N LYS A 32 1.66 -10.29 6.51
CA LYS A 32 0.53 -9.66 7.21
C LYS A 32 -0.10 -8.51 6.43
N ILE A 33 0.72 -7.66 5.81
CA ILE A 33 0.27 -6.52 5.01
C ILE A 33 -0.51 -7.00 3.79
N LEU A 34 0.03 -7.98 3.06
CA LEU A 34 -0.62 -8.55 1.87
C LEU A 34 -1.91 -9.29 2.24
N GLU A 35 -1.91 -10.08 3.31
CA GLU A 35 -3.10 -10.78 3.85
C GLU A 35 -4.21 -9.82 4.29
N ALA A 36 -3.86 -8.59 4.72
CA ALA A 36 -4.85 -7.57 5.04
C ALA A 36 -5.52 -6.95 3.81
N GLY A 37 -5.05 -7.26 2.60
CA GLY A 37 -5.56 -6.76 1.33
C GLY A 37 -4.82 -5.52 0.80
N CYS A 38 -3.63 -5.21 1.32
CA CYS A 38 -2.76 -4.22 0.69
C CYS A 38 -2.20 -4.77 -0.62
N HIS A 39 -2.05 -3.89 -1.61
CA HIS A 39 -1.42 -4.22 -2.90
C HIS A 39 0.09 -4.21 -2.77
N ASP A 40 0.63 -3.29 -1.98
CA ASP A 40 2.06 -3.22 -1.69
C ASP A 40 2.32 -2.46 -0.38
N TYR A 41 3.60 -2.28 -0.05
CA TYR A 41 4.08 -1.50 1.07
C TYR A 41 5.34 -0.72 0.73
N ILE A 42 5.57 0.35 1.50
CA ILE A 42 6.76 1.20 1.45
C ILE A 42 7.29 1.31 2.88
N SER A 43 8.54 0.90 3.09
CA SER A 43 9.21 0.99 4.38
C SER A 43 9.85 2.35 4.57
N LYS A 44 9.66 2.95 5.74
CA LYS A 44 10.39 4.13 6.20
C LYS A 44 11.71 3.69 6.87
N PRO A 45 12.73 4.57 6.86
CA PRO A 45 12.80 5.80 6.07
C PRO A 45 12.89 5.49 4.56
N PHE A 46 12.32 6.36 3.73
CA PHE A 46 12.41 6.29 2.26
C PHE A 46 12.73 7.66 1.69
N HIS A 47 13.33 7.71 0.51
CA HIS A 47 13.54 8.98 -0.20
C HIS A 47 12.27 9.38 -0.96
N LEU A 48 12.02 10.69 -1.08
CA LEU A 48 10.85 11.21 -1.79
C LEU A 48 10.81 10.74 -3.25
N HIS A 49 11.97 10.66 -3.92
CA HIS A 49 12.05 10.16 -5.28
C HIS A 49 11.60 8.69 -5.38
N GLU A 50 12.09 7.82 -4.50
CA GLU A 50 11.70 6.40 -4.47
C GLU A 50 10.20 6.23 -4.21
N PHE A 51 9.64 7.04 -3.31
CA PHE A 51 8.20 7.06 -3.07
C PHE A 51 7.43 7.46 -4.33
N LEU A 52 7.84 8.54 -5.01
CA LEU A 52 7.17 9.00 -6.22
C LEU A 52 7.23 7.97 -7.35
N GLU A 53 8.39 7.36 -7.59
CA GLU A 53 8.52 6.28 -8.58
C GLU A 53 7.61 5.10 -8.23
N LYS A 54 7.56 4.71 -6.96
CA LYS A 54 6.70 3.61 -6.52
C LYS A 54 5.21 3.91 -6.71
N ILE A 55 4.79 5.15 -6.46
CA ILE A 55 3.39 5.56 -6.66
C ILE A 55 3.03 5.61 -8.15
N LYS A 56 3.96 6.02 -9.02
CA LYS A 56 3.74 6.03 -10.48
C LYS A 56 3.40 4.65 -11.03
N GLU A 57 3.94 3.57 -10.45
CA GLU A 57 3.58 2.18 -10.84
C GLU A 57 2.07 1.88 -10.71
N TYR A 58 1.35 2.63 -9.88
CA TYR A 58 -0.07 2.41 -9.59
C TYR A 58 -0.99 3.51 -10.15
N LEU A 59 -0.43 4.53 -10.79
CA LEU A 59 -1.19 5.58 -11.43
C LEU A 59 -1.30 5.31 -12.94
N PRO A 60 -2.43 5.63 -13.58
CA PRO A 60 -2.53 5.52 -15.03
C PRO A 60 -1.60 6.54 -15.71
N GLU A 61 -1.11 6.20 -16.90
CA GLU A 61 -0.05 6.90 -17.66
C GLU A 61 -0.26 8.42 -17.89
N ASN A 62 -1.46 8.96 -17.63
CA ASN A 62 -1.81 10.37 -17.79
C ASN A 62 -2.05 11.13 -16.47
N SER A 63 -1.56 10.63 -15.33
CA SER A 63 -1.90 11.19 -14.01
C SER A 63 -0.99 12.31 -13.49
N VAL A 64 0.11 12.65 -14.16
CA VAL A 64 0.99 13.79 -13.80
C VAL A 64 1.66 14.34 -15.06
#